data_AF-A0A5K1K697-F1
#
_entry.id   AF-A0A5K1K697-F1
#
_cell.length_a   1.000
_cell.length_b   1.000
_cell.length_c   1.000
_cell.angle_alpha   90.00
_cell.angle_beta   90.00
_cell.angle_gamma   90.00
#
_symmetry.space_group_name_H-M   'P 1'
#
loop_
_entity.id
_entity.type
_entity.pdbx_description
1 polymer ?
#
loop_
_entity_poly.entity_id
_entity_poly.type
_entity_poly.pdbx_seq_one_letter_code
_entity_poly.pdbx_strand_id
1 'polypeptide(L)'
;MAINDRQEVEPVTPEIMLAFYRRLYPFKSLFAWLNHEHVPTKMFTNREFAFTLQGDVYLRYNSFANADELKKQVCSYNPTRFEIGPVYSAR
;
A
#
# COMPACT_ATOMS: atom_id res chain seq x y z
N MET A 1 -34.95 -22.65 -16.50
CA MET A 1 -33.72 -22.08 -17.07
C MET A 1 -33.13 -21.17 -16.01
N ALA A 2 -32.23 -21.70 -15.18
CA ALA A 2 -31.61 -20.90 -14.12
C ALA A 2 -30.49 -20.06 -14.76
N ILE A 3 -30.66 -18.75 -14.74
CA ILE A 3 -29.60 -17.79 -15.06
C ILE A 3 -28.48 -17.98 -14.02
N ASN A 4 -27.32 -18.41 -14.47
CA ASN A 4 -26.13 -18.55 -13.63
C ASN A 4 -25.51 -17.16 -13.46
N ASP A 5 -26.03 -16.36 -12.52
CA ASP A 5 -25.56 -15.01 -12.17
C ASP A 5 -24.27 -15.03 -11.32
N ARG A 6 -23.33 -15.94 -11.61
CA ARG A 6 -21.96 -15.76 -11.12
C ARG A 6 -21.31 -14.76 -12.06
N GLN A 7 -21.41 -13.47 -11.74
CA GLN A 7 -20.49 -12.49 -12.31
C GLN A 7 -19.07 -12.97 -12.02
N GLU A 8 -18.37 -13.47 -13.03
CA GLU A 8 -16.92 -13.65 -12.95
C GLU A 8 -16.33 -12.28 -12.63
N VAL A 9 -15.84 -12.12 -11.40
CA VAL A 9 -15.13 -10.92 -11.01
C VAL A 9 -13.89 -10.86 -11.88
N GLU A 10 -13.82 -9.85 -12.74
CA GLU A 10 -12.67 -9.62 -13.61
C GLU A 10 -11.40 -9.63 -12.74
N PRO A 11 -10.41 -10.46 -13.10
CA PRO A 11 -9.22 -10.61 -12.27
C PRO A 11 -8.47 -9.27 -12.20
N VAL A 12 -8.02 -8.93 -11.00
CA VAL A 12 -7.27 -7.71 -10.75
C VAL A 12 -5.91 -7.80 -11.44
N THR A 13 -5.75 -7.04 -12.53
CA THR A 13 -4.49 -7.02 -13.30
C THR A 13 -3.47 -6.04 -12.70
N PRO A 14 -2.16 -6.22 -12.95
CA PRO A 14 -1.15 -5.22 -12.58
C PRO A 14 -1.47 -3.81 -13.11
N GLU A 15 -2.05 -3.68 -14.29
CA GLU A 15 -2.42 -2.39 -14.87
C GLU A 15 -3.54 -1.70 -14.08
N ILE A 16 -4.55 -2.48 -13.65
CA ILE A 16 -5.64 -1.98 -12.80
C ILE A 16 -5.10 -1.58 -11.43
N MET A 17 -4.25 -2.40 -10.81
CA MET A 17 -3.61 -2.09 -9.52
C MET A 17 -2.78 -0.81 -9.59
N LEU A 18 -1.99 -0.66 -10.64
CA LEU A 18 -1.17 0.52 -10.84
C LEU A 18 -2.03 1.77 -11.05
N ALA A 19 -3.12 1.66 -11.81
CA ALA A 19 -4.08 2.76 -11.99
C ALA A 19 -4.74 3.13 -10.65
N PHE A 20 -5.14 2.14 -9.86
CA PHE A 20 -5.69 2.32 -8.52
C PHE A 20 -4.71 3.06 -7.61
N TYR A 21 -3.46 2.61 -7.50
CA TYR A 21 -2.45 3.30 -6.69
C TYR A 21 -2.17 4.72 -7.19
N ARG A 22 -2.07 4.93 -8.50
CA ARG A 22 -1.75 6.26 -9.03
C ARG A 22 -2.86 7.28 -8.80
N ARG A 23 -4.13 6.86 -8.89
CA ARG A 23 -5.29 7.77 -9.01
C ARG A 23 -6.26 7.73 -7.84
N LEU A 24 -6.45 6.57 -7.21
CA LEU A 24 -7.53 6.34 -6.24
C LEU A 24 -7.02 6.08 -4.82
N TYR A 25 -5.86 5.44 -4.66
CA TYR A 25 -5.38 5.08 -3.33
C TYR A 25 -5.06 6.35 -2.49
N PRO A 26 -5.66 6.50 -1.29
CA PRO A 26 -5.62 7.75 -0.54
C PRO A 26 -4.34 7.87 0.32
N PHE A 27 -3.15 7.96 -0.31
CA PHE A 27 -1.86 8.01 0.40
C PHE A 27 -1.76 9.14 1.43
N LYS A 28 -2.29 10.32 1.13
CA LYS A 28 -2.27 11.46 2.06
C LYS A 28 -3.12 11.20 3.31
N SER A 29 -4.29 10.61 3.13
CA SER A 29 -5.19 10.25 4.25
C SER A 29 -4.59 9.12 5.08
N LEU A 30 -3.96 8.12 4.45
CA LEU A 30 -3.24 7.06 5.15
C LEU A 30 -2.10 7.64 5.99
N PHE A 31 -1.30 8.54 5.41
CA PHE A 31 -0.24 9.23 6.14
C PHE A 31 -0.79 10.01 7.34
N ALA A 32 -1.84 10.82 7.15
CA ALA A 32 -2.45 11.58 8.25
C ALA A 32 -2.97 10.67 9.38
N TRP A 33 -3.60 9.55 9.02
CA TRP A 33 -4.06 8.55 9.99
C TRP A 33 -2.90 7.94 10.80
N LEU A 34 -1.85 7.50 10.12
CA LEU A 34 -0.74 6.78 10.77
C LEU A 34 0.27 7.69 11.49
N ASN A 35 0.37 8.95 11.05
CA ASN A 35 1.30 9.92 11.60
C ASN A 35 0.75 10.64 12.84
N HIS A 36 -0.58 10.67 13.01
CA HIS A 36 -1.34 11.36 14.09
C HIS A 36 -1.18 12.89 14.16
N GLU A 37 -0.20 13.46 13.46
CA GLU A 37 0.07 14.89 13.37
C GLU A 37 0.23 15.36 11.92
N HIS A 38 0.29 16.67 11.71
CA HIS A 38 0.54 17.25 10.38
C HIS A 38 2.00 17.16 9.95
N VAL A 39 2.93 17.21 10.89
CA VAL A 39 4.38 17.14 10.64
C VAL A 39 4.83 15.68 10.76
N PRO A 40 5.68 15.14 9.87
CA PRO A 40 6.17 13.77 9.99
C PRO A 40 6.80 13.48 11.36
N THR A 41 6.34 12.42 12.01
CA THR A 41 6.85 11.94 13.30
C THR A 41 7.32 10.49 13.19
N LYS A 42 7.96 9.99 14.26
CA LYS A 42 8.35 8.57 14.37
C LYS A 42 7.17 7.60 14.18
N MET A 43 5.93 8.05 14.43
CA MET A 43 4.72 7.23 14.23
C MET A 43 4.52 6.80 12.78
N PHE A 44 5.07 7.56 11.82
CA PHE A 44 5.09 7.18 10.41
C PHE A 44 6.51 6.79 9.95
N THR A 45 7.54 7.56 10.29
CA THR A 45 8.88 7.37 9.71
C THR A 45 9.56 6.07 10.12
N ASN A 46 9.17 5.51 11.27
CA ASN A 46 9.69 4.25 11.79
C ASN A 46 8.66 3.13 11.71
N ARG A 47 7.55 3.36 11.00
CA ARG A 47 6.50 2.37 10.80
C ARG A 47 6.89 1.40 9.69
N GLU A 48 6.69 0.12 9.96
CA GLU A 48 6.88 -0.93 8.98
C GLU A 48 5.75 -0.96 7.95
N PHE A 49 6.14 -1.14 6.70
CA PHE A 49 5.28 -1.59 5.62
C PHE A 49 5.87 -2.86 5.01
N ALA A 50 5.02 -3.86 4.82
CA ALA A 50 5.38 -5.09 4.12
C ALA A 50 4.64 -5.18 2.79
N PHE A 51 5.34 -5.46 1.71
CA PHE A 51 4.78 -5.58 0.37
C PHE A 51 4.72 -7.04 -0.05
N THR A 52 3.57 -7.47 -0.57
CA THR A 52 3.49 -8.72 -1.34
C THR A 52 3.45 -8.37 -2.81
N LEU A 53 4.44 -8.83 -3.58
CA LEU A 53 4.51 -8.62 -5.01
C LEU A 53 3.83 -9.78 -5.75
N GLN A 54 3.78 -9.70 -7.08
CA GLN A 54 3.40 -10.84 -7.91
C GLN A 54 4.37 -12.01 -7.71
N GLY A 55 3.85 -13.24 -7.74
CA GLY A 55 4.62 -14.44 -7.45
C GLY A 55 4.94 -14.64 -5.97
N ASP A 56 4.15 -14.03 -5.08
CA ASP A 56 4.22 -14.18 -3.62
C ASP A 56 5.58 -13.81 -2.99
N VAL A 57 6.34 -12.93 -3.66
CA VAL A 57 7.55 -12.34 -3.09
C VAL A 57 7.17 -11.36 -1.99
N TYR A 58 7.71 -11.57 -0.79
CA TYR A 58 7.36 -10.80 0.40
C TYR A 58 8.53 -9.91 0.85
N LEU A 59 8.34 -8.60 0.83
CA LEU A 59 9.34 -7.60 1.20
C LEU A 59 8.92 -6.91 2.51
N ARG A 60 9.71 -7.08 3.58
CA ARG A 60 9.44 -6.49 4.91
C ARG A 60 10.36 -5.32 5.22
N TYR A 61 10.10 -4.67 6.36
CA TYR A 61 10.95 -3.61 6.91
C TYR A 61 11.10 -2.38 6.02
N ASN A 62 10.14 -2.13 5.13
CA ASN A 62 10.07 -0.85 4.42
C ASN A 62 9.54 0.22 5.38
N SER A 63 10.07 1.44 5.26
CA SER A 63 9.63 2.61 6.02
C SER A 63 9.85 3.86 5.18
N PHE A 64 9.00 4.87 5.36
CA PHE A 64 8.95 6.04 4.47
C PHE A 64 8.91 7.33 5.28
N ALA A 65 9.55 8.39 4.77
CA ALA A 65 9.56 9.69 5.45
C ALA A 65 8.23 10.43 5.33
N ASN A 66 7.47 10.20 4.25
CA ASN A 66 6.22 10.89 3.97
C ASN A 66 5.32 10.11 2.99
N ALA A 67 4.11 10.65 2.75
CA ALA A 67 3.12 10.09 1.83
C ALA A 67 3.63 9.95 0.38
N ASP A 68 4.46 10.89 -0.10
CA ASP A 68 4.95 10.90 -1.48
C ASP A 68 6.01 9.83 -1.71
N GLU A 69 6.88 9.59 -0.73
CA GLU A 69 7.86 8.50 -0.76
C GLU A 69 7.18 7.13 -0.75
N LEU A 70 6.17 6.94 0.12
CA LEU A 70 5.33 5.75 0.13
C LEU A 70 4.64 5.56 -1.24
N LYS A 71 4.00 6.61 -1.78
CA LYS A 71 3.33 6.55 -3.08
C LYS A 71 4.31 6.16 -4.20
N LYS A 72 5.49 6.77 -4.23
CA LYS A 72 6.53 6.48 -5.22
C LYS A 72 6.93 5.00 -5.18
N GLN A 73 7.17 4.47 -3.99
CA GLN A 73 7.59 3.08 -3.81
C GLN A 73 6.47 2.08 -4.16
N VAL A 74 5.24 2.33 -3.69
CA VAL A 74 4.08 1.49 -4.03
C VAL A 74 3.82 1.49 -5.54
N CYS A 75 3.91 2.64 -6.21
CA CYS A 75 3.74 2.70 -7.67
C CYS A 75 4.90 2.09 -8.46
N SER A 76 6.11 2.03 -7.89
CA SER A 76 7.29 1.42 -8.52
C SER A 76 7.25 -0.10 -8.43
N TYR A 77 6.88 -0.64 -7.26
CA TYR A 77 6.79 -2.08 -7.03
C TYR A 77 5.47 -2.69 -7.48
N ASN A 78 4.40 -1.88 -7.51
CA ASN A 78 3.03 -2.31 -7.83
C ASN A 78 2.61 -3.59 -7.08
N PRO A 79 2.65 -3.60 -5.74
CA PRO A 79 2.36 -4.79 -4.95
C PRO A 79 0.90 -5.24 -5.15
N THR A 80 0.62 -6.53 -4.97
CA THR A 80 -0.76 -7.05 -4.96
C THR A 80 -1.50 -6.60 -3.70
N ARG A 81 -0.76 -6.47 -2.60
CA ARG A 81 -1.20 -5.85 -1.34
C ARG A 81 0.01 -5.35 -0.56
N PHE A 82 -0.24 -4.47 0.39
CA PHE A 82 0.72 -4.19 1.45
C PHE A 82 0.06 -4.20 2.82
N GLU A 83 0.87 -4.41 3.83
CA GLU A 83 0.48 -4.58 5.21
C GLU A 83 1.18 -3.51 6.06
N ILE A 84 0.51 -3.05 7.11
CA ILE A 84 1.01 -2.03 8.02
C ILE A 84 1.44 -2.72 9.31
N GLY A 85 2.70 -2.56 9.67
CA GLY A 85 3.29 -3.16 10.86
C GLY A 85 3.48 -2.18 12.03
N PRO A 86 4.30 -2.56 13.01
CA PRO A 86 4.56 -1.76 14.20
C PRO A 86 5.42 -0.52 13.89
N VAL A 87 5.55 0.35 14.89
CA VAL A 87 6.54 1.42 14.92
C VAL A 87 7.78 0.90 15.66
N TYR A 88 8.92 0.88 14.99
CA TYR A 88 10.18 0.43 15.59
C TYR A 88 10.94 1.58 16.28
N SER A 89 11.86 1.21 17.18
CA SER A 89 12.77 2.16 17.83
C SER A 89 13.88 2.68 16.89
N ALA A 90 14.23 1.91 15.86
CA ALA A 90 15.21 2.22 14.84
C ALA A 90 14.59 2.10 13.43
N ARG A 91 15.28 2.65 12.43
CA ARG A 91 14.90 2.59 11.01
C ARG A 91 15.93 1.81 10.23
#